data_AF-A0A640KUF3-F1
#
_entry.id   AF-A0A640KUF3-F1
#
_cell.length_a   1.000
_cell.length_b   1.000
_cell.length_c   1.000
_cell.angle_alpha   90.00
_cell.angle_beta   90.00
_cell.angle_gamma   90.00
#
_symmetry.space_group_name_H-M   'P 1'
#
loop_
_entity.id
_entity.type
_entity.pdbx_description
1 polymer ?
#
loop_
_entity_poly.entity_id
_entity_poly.type
_entity_poly.pdbx_seq_one_letter_code
_entity_poly.pdbx_strand_id
1 'polypeptide(L)'
;MSLTLIPDHFQHIVRLLNTNVEGKRKVPFALRMVKGVGIRFAYLVCKKAGIDVERRAGTLTAEELEKVAEIIADPSKFKIPDWFLNRQRDPKTGKTEHLSSSMVDTRLRDDLERLKKMRAHRGVRHAYGLRVRGQHTCTSGRHGKTVGVSRGK
;
A
#
# COMPACT_ATOMS: atom_id res chain seq x y z
N MET A 1 -15.15 -9.95 -28.35
CA MET A 1 -15.32 -8.54 -27.93
C MET A 1 -16.78 -8.19 -28.14
N SER A 2 -17.53 -7.96 -27.06
CA SER A 2 -18.91 -7.49 -27.12
C SER A 2 -18.93 -6.02 -27.55
N LEU A 3 -19.84 -5.64 -28.46
CA LEU A 3 -20.16 -4.26 -28.80
C LEU A 3 -20.88 -3.61 -27.60
N THR A 4 -20.14 -3.27 -26.55
CA THR A 4 -20.68 -2.43 -25.48
C THR A 4 -20.64 -1.00 -25.97
N LEU A 5 -21.80 -0.37 -26.13
CA LEU A 5 -21.92 1.09 -26.17
C LEU A 5 -21.07 1.65 -25.02
N ILE A 6 -20.28 2.70 -25.30
CA ILE A 6 -19.52 3.39 -24.26
C ILE A 6 -20.54 3.73 -23.16
N PRO A 7 -20.37 3.24 -21.92
CA PRO A 7 -21.35 3.51 -20.88
C PRO A 7 -21.47 5.03 -20.71
N ASP A 8 -22.69 5.56 -20.78
CA ASP A 8 -22.98 7.00 -20.74
C ASP A 8 -22.41 7.72 -19.50
N HIS A 9 -22.06 6.93 -18.47
CA HIS A 9 -21.44 7.40 -17.24
C HIS A 9 -20.06 6.74 -17.04
N PHE A 10 -19.02 7.35 -17.61
CA PHE A 10 -17.64 6.98 -17.37
C PHE A 10 -16.94 8.03 -16.49
N GLN A 11 -16.41 7.60 -15.35
CA GLN A 11 -15.60 8.46 -14.49
C GLN A 11 -14.11 8.32 -14.80
N HIS A 12 -13.47 9.41 -15.20
CA HIS A 12 -12.02 9.40 -15.48
C HIS A 12 -11.17 9.28 -14.21
N ILE A 13 -11.63 9.87 -13.11
CA ILE A 13 -10.95 9.88 -11.82
C ILE A 13 -11.96 9.42 -10.78
N VAL A 14 -11.60 8.39 -10.04
CA VAL A 14 -12.41 7.83 -8.95
C VAL A 14 -11.63 8.02 -7.66
N ARG A 15 -12.29 8.47 -6.59
CA ARG A 15 -11.62 8.64 -5.29
C ARG A 15 -11.94 7.45 -4.39
N LEU A 16 -10.90 6.76 -3.92
CA LEU A 16 -11.02 5.60 -3.06
C LEU A 16 -9.95 5.65 -1.96
N LEU A 17 -10.35 5.43 -0.70
CA LEU A 17 -9.46 5.43 0.48
C LEU A 17 -8.47 6.62 0.52
N ASN A 18 -9.00 7.84 0.37
CA ASN A 18 -8.22 9.08 0.34
C ASN A 18 -7.18 9.18 -0.81
N THR A 19 -7.30 8.36 -1.85
CA THR A 19 -6.42 8.38 -3.02
C THR A 19 -7.19 8.59 -4.32
N ASN A 20 -6.56 9.26 -5.28
CA ASN A 20 -7.09 9.41 -6.63
C ASN A 20 -6.70 8.18 -7.46
N VAL A 21 -7.69 7.47 -7.97
CA VAL A 21 -7.56 6.26 -8.77
C VAL A 21 -7.95 6.56 -10.21
N GLU A 22 -7.14 6.10 -11.16
CA GLU A 22 -7.36 6.32 -12.59
C GLU A 22 -8.42 5.36 -13.16
N GLY A 23 -9.51 5.91 -13.70
CA GLY A 23 -10.65 5.15 -14.23
C GLY A 23 -10.38 4.41 -15.54
N LYS A 24 -9.39 4.86 -16.33
CA LYS A 24 -9.02 4.25 -17.63
C LYS A 24 -8.33 2.90 -17.48
N ARG A 25 -7.75 2.59 -16.32
CA ARG A 25 -7.08 1.30 -16.08
C ARG A 25 -8.11 0.22 -15.73
N LYS A 26 -7.73 -1.04 -15.94
CA LYS A 26 -8.51 -2.18 -15.41
C LYS A 26 -8.56 -2.11 -13.88
N VAL A 27 -9.68 -2.54 -13.28
CA VAL A 27 -9.93 -2.41 -11.82
C VAL A 27 -8.74 -2.86 -10.96
N PRO A 28 -8.17 -4.08 -11.13
CA PRO A 28 -7.12 -4.54 -10.23
C PRO A 28 -5.84 -3.70 -10.34
N PHE A 29 -5.57 -3.13 -11.51
CA PHE A 29 -4.38 -2.32 -11.74
C PHE A 29 -4.56 -0.90 -11.22
N ALA A 30 -5.78 -0.39 -11.28
CA ALA A 30 -6.18 0.90 -10.74
C ALA A 30 -6.09 0.91 -9.20
N LEU A 31 -6.59 -0.14 -8.54
CA LEU A 31 -6.55 -0.26 -7.08
C LEU A 31 -5.14 -0.23 -6.47
N ARG A 32 -4.09 -0.56 -7.24
CA ARG A 32 -2.69 -0.48 -6.79
C ARG A 32 -2.22 0.95 -6.50
N MET A 33 -2.96 1.96 -6.95
CA MET A 33 -2.66 3.35 -6.60
C MET A 33 -2.85 3.60 -5.10
N VAL A 34 -3.70 2.81 -4.43
CA VAL A 34 -3.84 2.81 -2.98
C VAL A 34 -2.57 2.20 -2.36
N LYS A 35 -1.83 2.97 -1.56
CA LYS A 35 -0.70 2.44 -0.79
C LYS A 35 -1.17 1.30 0.12
N GLY A 36 -0.42 0.19 0.13
CA GLY A 36 -0.77 -1.02 0.89
C GLY A 36 -1.49 -2.09 0.04
N VAL A 37 -2.07 -1.73 -1.10
CA VAL A 37 -2.75 -2.66 -2.01
C VAL A 37 -1.81 -3.09 -3.15
N GLY A 38 -1.39 -4.35 -3.12
CA GLY A 38 -0.61 -4.97 -4.20
C GLY A 38 -1.47 -5.58 -5.30
N ILE A 39 -0.85 -6.04 -6.40
CA ILE A 39 -1.60 -6.66 -7.52
C ILE A 39 -2.38 -7.89 -7.06
N ARG A 40 -1.74 -8.84 -6.36
CA ARG A 40 -2.41 -10.06 -5.88
C ARG A 40 -3.57 -9.74 -4.93
N PHE A 41 -3.39 -8.71 -4.11
CA PHE A 41 -4.43 -8.25 -3.18
C PHE A 41 -5.60 -7.62 -3.93
N ALA A 42 -5.34 -6.75 -4.90
CA ALA A 42 -6.38 -6.16 -5.72
C ALA A 42 -7.23 -7.21 -6.46
N TYR A 43 -6.62 -8.24 -7.03
CA TYR A 43 -7.35 -9.36 -7.65
C TYR A 43 -8.21 -10.12 -6.63
N LEU A 44 -7.69 -10.37 -5.43
CA LEU A 44 -8.46 -11.03 -4.36
C LEU A 44 -9.66 -10.19 -3.94
N VAL A 45 -9.48 -8.88 -3.76
CA VAL A 45 -10.55 -7.94 -3.40
C VAL A 45 -11.62 -7.91 -4.49
N CYS A 46 -11.25 -7.82 -5.77
CA CYS A 46 -12.21 -7.83 -6.88
C CYS A 46 -13.04 -9.13 -6.89
N LYS A 47 -12.38 -10.29 -6.70
CA LYS A 47 -13.05 -11.59 -6.63
C LYS A 47 -14.01 -11.70 -5.44
N LYS A 48 -13.65 -11.14 -4.28
CA LYS A 48 -14.50 -11.12 -3.08
C LYS A 48 -15.65 -10.12 -3.19
N ALA A 49 -15.42 -8.99 -3.87
CA ALA A 49 -16.44 -8.00 -4.16
C ALA A 49 -17.46 -8.48 -5.21
N GLY A 50 -17.10 -9.47 -6.04
CA GLY A 50 -17.91 -9.93 -7.17
C GLY A 50 -17.76 -9.02 -8.40
N ILE A 51 -16.68 -8.24 -8.46
CA ILE A 51 -16.40 -7.30 -9.55
C ILE A 51 -15.56 -8.03 -10.61
N ASP A 52 -15.97 -7.89 -11.87
CA ASP A 52 -15.20 -8.41 -12.99
C ASP A 52 -13.84 -7.68 -13.13
N VAL A 53 -12.80 -8.48 -13.32
CA VAL A 53 -11.39 -8.08 -13.36
C VAL A 53 -11.06 -7.36 -14.66
N GLU A 54 -11.78 -7.66 -15.73
CA GLU A 54 -11.57 -7.09 -17.07
C GLU A 54 -12.23 -5.71 -17.23
N ARG A 55 -13.18 -5.36 -16.34
CA ARG A 55 -13.81 -4.04 -16.30
C ARG A 55 -12.80 -2.92 -16.06
N ARG A 56 -13.17 -1.71 -16.50
CA ARG A 56 -12.43 -0.47 -16.25
C ARG A 56 -12.85 0.11 -14.90
N ALA A 57 -11.92 0.71 -14.17
CA ALA A 57 -12.22 1.31 -12.86
C ALA A 57 -13.24 2.46 -12.96
N GLY A 58 -13.27 3.17 -14.08
CA GLY A 58 -14.18 4.29 -14.32
C GLY A 58 -15.64 3.89 -14.57
N THR A 59 -15.93 2.58 -14.68
CA THR A 59 -17.30 2.06 -14.84
C THR A 59 -17.83 1.44 -13.55
N LEU A 60 -17.13 1.63 -12.42
CA LEU A 60 -17.59 1.17 -11.12
C LEU A 60 -18.67 2.11 -10.57
N THR A 61 -19.70 1.51 -9.97
CA THR A 61 -20.73 2.26 -9.26
C THR A 61 -20.26 2.68 -7.87
N ALA A 62 -20.96 3.64 -7.24
CA ALA A 62 -20.64 4.08 -5.88
C ALA A 62 -20.71 2.93 -4.86
N GLU A 63 -21.73 2.07 -4.98
CA GLU A 63 -21.91 0.89 -4.12
C GLU A 63 -20.76 -0.11 -4.26
N GLU A 64 -20.29 -0.37 -5.49
CA GLU A 64 -19.13 -1.23 -5.74
C GLU A 64 -17.86 -0.65 -5.12
N LEU A 65 -17.69 0.67 -5.16
CA LEU A 65 -16.54 1.36 -4.56
C LEU A 65 -16.55 1.31 -3.03
N GLU A 66 -17.71 1.50 -2.41
CA GLU A 66 -17.88 1.36 -0.96
C GLU A 66 -17.58 -0.08 -0.52
N LYS A 67 -18.10 -1.08 -1.21
CA LYS A 67 -17.81 -2.49 -0.95
C LYS A 67 -16.32 -2.81 -1.03
N VAL A 68 -15.62 -2.28 -2.05
CA VAL A 68 -14.16 -2.43 -2.17
C VAL A 68 -13.45 -1.76 -0.99
N ALA A 69 -13.88 -0.56 -0.59
CA ALA A 69 -13.29 0.15 0.55
C ALA A 69 -13.47 -0.63 1.87
N GLU A 70 -14.65 -1.21 2.11
CA GLU A 70 -14.91 -2.06 3.28
C GLU A 70 -14.05 -3.33 3.30
N ILE A 71 -13.89 -4.01 2.15
CA ILE A 71 -13.05 -5.21 2.06
C ILE A 71 -11.58 -4.88 2.36
N ILE A 72 -11.10 -3.70 1.93
CA ILE A 72 -9.73 -3.28 2.20
C ILE A 72 -9.55 -2.87 3.67
N ALA A 73 -10.56 -2.25 4.28
CA ALA A 73 -10.52 -1.83 5.68
C ALA A 73 -10.51 -3.04 6.63
N ASP A 74 -11.43 -3.99 6.42
CA ASP A 74 -11.62 -5.17 7.30
C ASP A 74 -11.57 -6.49 6.52
N PRO A 75 -10.40 -6.90 6.01
CA PRO A 75 -10.28 -8.09 5.16
C PRO A 75 -10.66 -9.40 5.87
N SER A 76 -10.47 -9.49 7.19
CA SER A 76 -10.80 -10.68 7.99
C SER A 76 -12.31 -10.98 7.97
N LYS A 77 -13.18 -9.97 7.88
CA LYS A 77 -14.65 -10.16 7.76
C LYS A 77 -15.03 -10.89 6.47
N PHE A 78 -14.26 -10.69 5.40
CA PHE A 78 -14.51 -11.28 4.08
C PHE A 78 -13.80 -12.62 3.86
N LYS A 79 -13.40 -13.29 4.95
CA LYS A 79 -12.70 -14.58 4.93
C LYS A 79 -11.39 -14.52 4.14
N ILE A 80 -10.67 -13.40 4.22
CA ILE A 80 -9.30 -13.29 3.74
C ILE A 80 -8.37 -13.77 4.87
N PRO A 81 -7.46 -14.73 4.62
CA PRO A 81 -6.58 -15.23 5.67
C PRO A 81 -5.58 -14.18 6.20
N ASP A 82 -5.25 -14.27 7.49
CA ASP A 82 -4.35 -13.32 8.16
C ASP A 82 -2.93 -13.30 7.56
N TRP A 83 -2.44 -14.43 7.05
CA TRP A 83 -1.14 -14.53 6.38
C TRP A 83 -1.05 -13.69 5.10
N PHE A 84 -2.20 -13.26 4.56
CA PHE A 84 -2.29 -12.42 3.37
C PHE A 84 -2.19 -10.91 3.70
N LEU A 85 -2.35 -10.54 4.98
CA LEU A 85 -2.33 -9.15 5.43
C LEU A 85 -0.89 -8.64 5.56
N ASN A 86 -0.70 -7.33 5.38
CA ASN A 86 0.63 -6.72 5.28
C ASN A 86 1.27 -6.40 6.64
N ARG A 87 0.49 -6.29 7.73
CA ARG A 87 1.00 -6.05 9.08
C ARG A 87 0.50 -7.14 10.02
N GLN A 88 1.33 -8.17 10.17
CA GLN A 88 1.06 -9.27 11.09
C GLN A 88 1.75 -9.02 12.43
N ARG A 89 1.03 -9.32 13.53
CA ARG A 89 1.52 -9.23 14.91
C ARG A 89 2.20 -7.88 15.19
N ASP A 90 1.41 -6.81 15.13
CA ASP A 90 1.90 -5.47 15.39
C ASP A 90 2.57 -5.36 16.78
N PRO A 91 3.77 -4.74 16.92
CA PRO A 91 4.45 -4.66 18.21
C PRO A 91 3.69 -3.89 19.30
N LYS A 92 2.77 -2.99 18.95
CA LYS A 92 1.99 -2.21 19.92
C LYS A 92 0.67 -2.91 20.26
N THR A 93 -0.09 -3.33 19.24
CA THR A 93 -1.45 -3.89 19.46
C THR A 93 -1.47 -5.41 19.54
N GLY A 94 -0.45 -6.10 19.05
CA GLY A 94 -0.38 -7.55 18.92
C GLY A 94 -1.26 -8.14 17.81
N LYS A 95 -2.12 -7.32 17.19
CA LYS A 95 -3.12 -7.75 16.20
C LYS A 95 -2.52 -7.81 14.79
N THR A 96 -3.17 -8.60 13.93
CA THR A 96 -2.93 -8.67 12.49
C THR A 96 -3.89 -7.72 11.79
N GLU A 97 -3.37 -6.76 11.03
CA GLU A 97 -4.16 -5.72 10.36
C GLU A 97 -3.68 -5.57 8.90
N HIS A 98 -4.55 -5.03 8.04
CA HIS A 98 -4.16 -4.55 6.72
C HIS A 98 -4.03 -3.03 6.74
N LEU A 99 -2.81 -2.53 6.60
CA LEU A 99 -2.56 -1.11 6.49
C LEU A 99 -2.84 -0.62 5.06
N SER A 100 -3.64 0.43 4.95
CA SER A 100 -3.94 1.08 3.68
C SER A 100 -3.72 2.60 3.75
N SER A 101 -3.47 3.20 2.59
CA SER A 101 -3.38 4.67 2.40
C SER A 101 -2.41 5.33 3.40
N SER A 102 -2.84 6.40 4.07
CA SER A 102 -2.05 7.19 5.03
C SER A 102 -1.57 6.39 6.24
N MET A 103 -2.28 5.33 6.63
CA MET A 103 -1.92 4.52 7.80
C MET A 103 -0.59 3.78 7.59
N VAL A 104 -0.23 3.47 6.34
CA VAL A 104 1.08 2.88 6.01
C VAL A 104 2.22 3.85 6.38
N ASP A 105 2.05 5.13 6.04
CA ASP A 105 3.08 6.14 6.25
C ASP A 105 3.24 6.50 7.74
N THR A 106 2.12 6.60 8.48
CA THR A 106 2.17 6.88 9.93
C THR A 106 2.84 5.74 10.68
N ARG A 107 2.47 4.50 10.38
CA ARG A 107 3.04 3.32 11.04
C ARG A 107 4.53 3.15 10.70
N LEU A 108 4.93 3.44 9.45
CA LEU A 108 6.35 3.45 9.07
C LEU A 108 7.15 4.48 9.88
N ARG A 109 6.61 5.69 10.09
CA ARG A 109 7.27 6.72 10.90
C ARG A 109 7.47 6.24 12.34
N ASP A 110 6.42 5.72 12.97
CA ASP A 110 6.47 5.18 14.34
C ASP A 110 7.51 4.06 14.49
N ASP A 111 7.53 3.12 13.55
CA ASP A 111 8.44 1.98 13.57
C ASP A 111 9.90 2.43 13.41
N LEU A 112 10.16 3.40 12.53
CA LEU A 112 11.49 3.98 12.34
C LEU A 112 11.94 4.77 13.56
N GLU A 113 11.05 5.56 14.17
CA GLU A 113 11.37 6.34 15.36
C GLU A 113 11.69 5.45 16.56
N ARG A 114 10.93 4.37 16.75
CA ARG A 114 11.21 3.35 17.76
C ARG A 114 12.62 2.75 17.59
N LEU A 115 12.98 2.37 16.36
CA LEU A 115 14.30 1.82 16.07
C LEU A 115 15.44 2.83 16.29
N LYS A 116 15.20 4.11 16.00
CA LYS A 116 16.15 5.20 16.23
C LYS A 116 16.36 5.45 17.73
N LYS A 117 15.28 5.49 18.51
CA LYS A 117 15.32 5.68 19.98
C LYS A 117 16.09 4.56 20.68
N MET A 118 15.85 3.31 20.27
CA MET A 118 16.60 2.14 20.78
C MET A 118 18.06 2.07 20.31
N ARG A 119 18.49 2.94 19.38
CA ARG A 119 19.81 2.89 18.72
C ARG A 119 20.14 1.53 18.08
N ALA A 120 19.13 0.80 17.60
CA ALA A 120 19.36 -0.42 16.85
C ALA A 120 20.15 -0.12 15.57
N HIS A 121 21.12 -0.97 15.18
CA HIS A 121 21.97 -0.74 14.00
C HIS A 121 21.17 -0.40 12.73
N ARG A 122 20.04 -1.08 12.52
CA ARG A 122 19.10 -0.79 11.41
C ARG A 122 18.46 0.60 11.51
N GLY A 123 18.09 1.03 12.71
CA GLY A 123 17.54 2.36 12.99
C GLY A 123 18.57 3.46 12.78
N VAL A 124 19.81 3.23 13.20
CA VAL A 124 20.95 4.13 12.99
C VAL A 124 21.25 4.29 11.48
N ARG A 125 21.28 3.19 10.72
CA ARG A 125 21.43 3.25 9.26
C ARG A 125 20.29 4.03 8.59
N HIS A 126 19.05 3.81 9.01
CA HIS A 126 17.91 4.61 8.54
C HIS A 126 18.02 6.09 8.90
N ALA A 127 18.57 6.43 10.08
CA ALA A 127 18.79 7.82 10.47
C ALA A 127 19.82 8.52 9.57
N TYR A 128 20.91 7.82 9.23
CA TYR A 128 21.96 8.34 8.35
C TYR A 128 21.63 8.22 6.85
N GLY A 129 20.46 7.70 6.47
CA GLY A 129 20.09 7.51 5.08
C GLY A 129 20.87 6.40 4.35
N LEU A 130 21.53 5.51 5.10
CA LEU A 130 22.25 4.37 4.55
C LEU A 130 21.27 3.22 4.23
N ARG A 131 21.61 2.41 3.23
CA ARG A 131 20.89 1.16 2.94
C ARG A 131 21.01 0.23 4.14
N VAL A 132 19.90 -0.30 4.63
CA VAL A 132 19.88 -1.11 5.86
C VAL A 132 20.39 -2.53 5.66
N ARG A 133 20.18 -3.08 4.46
CA ARG A 133 20.71 -4.38 4.02
C ARG A 133 21.95 -4.18 3.15
N GLY A 134 22.86 -5.15 3.19
CA GLY A 134 24.17 -5.10 2.52
C GLY A 134 25.29 -4.83 3.52
N GLN A 135 26.38 -5.59 3.38
CA GLN A 135 27.58 -5.51 4.22
C GLN A 135 28.39 -4.25 3.91
N HIS A 136 28.61 -3.97 2.62
CA HIS A 136 29.34 -2.77 2.21
C HIS A 136 28.47 -1.51 2.33
N THR A 137 28.90 -0.57 3.18
CA THR A 137 28.26 0.74 3.38
C THR A 137 28.77 1.79 2.40
N CYS A 138 30.07 1.78 2.08
CA CYS A 138 30.73 2.84 1.31
C CYS A 138 30.47 2.76 -0.21
N THR A 139 30.33 1.56 -0.77
CA THR A 139 30.17 1.37 -2.22
C THR A 139 28.70 1.38 -2.67
N SER A 140 27.77 1.47 -1.73
CA SER A 140 26.32 1.42 -1.94
C SER A 140 25.69 2.83 -1.90
N GLY A 141 24.60 3.05 -2.64
CA GLY A 141 23.89 4.36 -2.61
C GLY A 141 24.50 5.46 -3.48
N ARG A 142 25.16 5.10 -4.58
CA ARG A 142 25.95 5.99 -5.47
C ARG A 142 25.19 7.16 -6.13
N HIS A 143 23.86 7.10 -6.20
CA HIS A 143 23.00 8.17 -6.75
C HIS A 143 22.05 8.77 -5.69
N GLY A 144 22.36 8.58 -4.41
CA GLY A 144 21.55 9.06 -3.29
C GLY A 144 22.01 10.41 -2.74
N LYS A 145 21.41 10.81 -1.62
CA LYS A 145 21.89 11.97 -0.84
C LYS A 145 23.34 11.72 -0.42
N THR A 146 24.19 12.75 -0.55
CA THR A 146 25.56 12.72 -0.05
C THR A 146 25.54 12.35 1.43
N VAL A 147 26.15 11.22 1.79
CA VAL A 147 26.31 10.80 3.18
C VAL A 147 27.42 11.68 3.77
N GLY A 148 27.03 12.73 4.47
CA GLY A 148 27.98 13.65 5.11
C GLY A 148 28.80 12.97 6.21
N VAL A 149 29.97 13.54 6.53
CA VAL A 149 30.80 13.11 7.65
C VAL A 149 30.32 13.80 8.93
N SER A 150 29.92 13.04 9.93
CA SER A 150 29.67 13.57 11.28
C SER A 150 30.90 13.27 12.15
N ARG A 151 31.56 14.32 12.65
CA ARG A 151 32.63 14.19 13.66
C ARG A 151 32.05 14.55 15.01
N GLY A 152 32.18 13.65 15.99
CA GLY A 152 32.04 14.03 17.40
C GLY A 152 33.23 14.92 17.76
N LYS A 153 32.96 16.07 18.38
CA LYS A 153 34.02 16.83 19.06
C LYS A 153 34.50 16.06 20.28
#